data_AF-A0AAT9SG06-F1
#
_entry.id   AF-A0AAT9SG06-F1
#
_cell.length_a   1.000
_cell.length_b   1.000
_cell.length_c   1.000
_cell.angle_alpha   90.00
_cell.angle_beta   90.00
_cell.angle_gamma   90.00
#
_symmetry.space_group_name_H-M   'P 1'
#
loop_
_entity.id
_entity.type
_entity.pdbx_description
1 polymer ?
#
loop_
_entity_poly.entity_id
_entity_poly.type
_entity_poly.pdbx_seq_one_letter_code
_entity_poly.pdbx_strand_id
1 'polypeptide(L)'
;MSYKGYIERLKANHPASDAWWDSPTTTYKTHKETLLIKYPSAHTYIDYLMPDDFSSTGYGLSSVTTNPRLVAKAILTDKDYWGSRFDASTSSCQLLLTQLSTAVVRDGAAMLSARWRKSAKTTSWISAQVDPINVQCIVSAS
;
A
#
# COMPACT_ATOMS: atom_id res chain seq x y z
N MET A 1 5.56 -14.22 -29.51
CA MET A 1 5.46 -12.80 -29.12
C MET A 1 4.98 -12.73 -27.69
N SER A 2 5.78 -12.21 -26.77
CA SER A 2 5.33 -11.99 -25.37
C SER A 2 4.39 -10.80 -25.36
N TYR A 3 3.11 -11.02 -25.01
CA TYR A 3 2.17 -9.92 -24.84
C TYR A 3 2.61 -9.09 -23.64
N LYS A 4 3.06 -7.86 -23.91
CA LYS A 4 3.31 -6.85 -22.89
C LYS A 4 1.96 -6.31 -22.40
N GLY A 5 1.62 -6.57 -21.15
CA GLY A 5 0.61 -5.89 -20.37
C GLY A 5 0.81 -4.37 -20.33
N TYR A 6 -0.22 -3.68 -19.84
CA TYR A 6 -0.28 -2.21 -19.91
C TYR A 6 0.88 -1.52 -19.19
N ILE A 7 1.31 -2.03 -18.03
CA ILE A 7 2.41 -1.41 -17.27
C ILE A 7 3.75 -1.61 -17.97
N GLU A 8 4.03 -2.79 -18.55
CA GLU A 8 5.24 -2.98 -19.36
C GLU A 8 5.26 -2.04 -20.56
N ARG A 9 4.10 -1.83 -21.22
CA ARG A 9 3.98 -0.86 -22.31
C ARG A 9 4.21 0.57 -21.84
N LEU A 10 3.63 0.96 -20.70
CA LEU A 10 3.84 2.28 -20.10
C LEU A 10 5.33 2.53 -19.84
N LYS A 11 6.01 1.61 -19.14
CA LYS A 11 7.43 1.75 -18.82
C LYS A 11 8.35 1.69 -20.04
N ALA A 12 8.01 0.87 -21.05
CA ALA A 12 8.80 0.79 -22.27
C ALA A 12 8.78 2.10 -23.07
N ASN A 13 7.65 2.83 -23.06
CA ASN A 13 7.52 4.10 -23.78
C ASN A 13 7.90 5.31 -22.91
N HIS A 14 7.73 5.19 -21.59
CA HIS A 14 8.03 6.23 -20.61
C HIS A 14 8.81 5.64 -19.43
N PRO A 15 10.14 5.47 -19.54
CA PRO A 15 10.95 4.79 -18.52
C PRO A 15 10.91 5.43 -17.12
N ALA A 16 10.56 6.71 -17.03
CA ALA A 16 10.40 7.44 -15.78
C ALA A 16 9.02 7.25 -15.11
N SER A 17 8.07 6.60 -15.78
CA SER A 17 6.74 6.35 -15.21
C SER A 17 6.75 5.13 -14.30
N ASP A 18 5.99 5.22 -13.22
CA ASP A 18 5.76 4.12 -12.29
C ASP A 18 4.27 3.90 -12.05
N ALA A 19 3.92 2.65 -11.75
CA ALA A 19 2.58 2.25 -11.31
C ALA A 19 2.65 1.91 -9.84
N TRP A 20 1.86 2.59 -9.01
CA TRP A 20 1.85 2.42 -7.56
C TRP A 20 0.50 1.85 -7.11
N TRP A 21 0.54 1.07 -6.04
CA TRP A 21 -0.66 0.55 -5.37
C TRP A 21 -1.26 1.62 -4.47
N ASP A 22 -2.50 2.04 -4.74
CA ASP A 22 -3.19 3.09 -3.98
C ASP A 22 -4.16 2.51 -2.93
N SER A 23 -3.59 1.89 -1.89
CA SER A 23 -4.27 1.36 -0.70
C SER A 23 -3.21 0.90 0.31
N PRO A 24 -3.51 0.73 1.61
CA PRO A 24 -2.57 0.11 2.53
C PRO A 24 -2.03 -1.23 2.00
N THR A 25 -0.73 -1.45 2.12
CA THR A 25 -0.07 -2.70 1.69
C THR A 25 -0.71 -3.93 2.34
N THR A 26 -1.20 -3.80 3.57
CA THR A 26 -1.89 -4.85 4.33
C THR A 26 -3.15 -5.37 3.64
N THR A 27 -3.75 -4.58 2.73
CA THR A 27 -4.96 -4.98 1.97
C THR A 27 -4.64 -5.67 0.64
N TYR A 28 -3.38 -5.68 0.22
CA TYR A 28 -2.98 -6.11 -1.12
C TYR A 28 -3.37 -7.56 -1.42
N LYS A 29 -3.05 -8.48 -0.49
CA LYS A 29 -3.33 -9.91 -0.63
C LYS A 29 -4.83 -10.18 -0.74
N THR A 30 -5.61 -9.67 0.20
CA THR A 30 -7.07 -9.84 0.21
C THR A 30 -7.72 -9.22 -1.03
N HIS A 31 -7.19 -8.09 -1.52
CA HIS A 31 -7.66 -7.49 -2.76
C HIS A 31 -7.41 -8.41 -3.96
N LYS A 32 -6.19 -8.97 -4.07
CA LYS A 32 -5.85 -9.95 -5.11
C LYS A 32 -6.79 -11.15 -5.06
N GLU A 33 -6.97 -11.76 -3.88
CA GLU A 33 -7.88 -12.90 -3.69
C GLU A 33 -9.31 -12.58 -4.13
N THR A 34 -9.80 -11.39 -3.81
CA THR A 34 -11.12 -10.91 -4.25
C THR A 34 -11.21 -10.81 -5.76
N LEU A 35 -10.18 -10.29 -6.44
CA LEU A 35 -10.14 -10.22 -7.89
C LEU A 35 -10.11 -11.61 -8.53
N LEU A 36 -9.35 -12.55 -7.97
CA LEU A 36 -9.25 -13.93 -8.47
C LEU A 36 -10.59 -14.66 -8.38
N ILE A 37 -11.32 -14.50 -7.27
CA ILE A 37 -12.66 -15.06 -7.09
C ILE A 37 -13.65 -14.43 -8.08
N LYS A 38 -13.60 -13.11 -8.23
CA LYS A 38 -14.57 -12.37 -9.05
C LYS A 38 -14.34 -12.54 -10.56
N TYR A 39 -13.10 -12.74 -10.98
CA TYR A 39 -12.69 -12.79 -12.38
C TYR A 39 -11.80 -14.02 -12.65
N PRO A 40 -12.34 -15.25 -12.54
CA PRO A 40 -11.54 -16.47 -12.66
C PRO A 40 -10.88 -16.62 -14.04
N SER A 41 -11.53 -16.14 -15.11
CA SER A 41 -10.96 -16.15 -16.47
C SER A 41 -9.78 -15.18 -16.65
N ALA A 42 -9.57 -14.25 -15.71
CA ALA A 42 -8.51 -13.26 -15.74
C ALA A 42 -7.34 -13.59 -14.80
N HIS A 43 -7.31 -14.79 -14.20
CA HIS A 43 -6.32 -15.21 -13.20
C HIS A 43 -4.89 -14.89 -13.61
N THR A 44 -4.47 -15.31 -14.82
CA THR A 44 -3.12 -15.07 -15.34
C THR A 44 -2.77 -13.57 -15.40
N TYR A 45 -3.73 -12.72 -15.77
CA TYR A 45 -3.51 -11.27 -15.82
C TYR A 45 -3.43 -10.64 -14.42
N ILE A 46 -4.24 -11.14 -13.48
CA ILE A 46 -4.24 -10.69 -12.09
C ILE A 46 -2.92 -11.08 -11.42
N ASP A 47 -2.45 -12.31 -11.58
CA ASP A 47 -1.15 -12.74 -11.03
C ASP A 47 0.02 -11.97 -11.62
N TYR A 48 -0.04 -11.69 -12.91
CA TYR A 48 0.98 -10.90 -13.59
C TYR A 48 1.02 -9.46 -13.05
N LEU A 49 -0.14 -8.83 -12.88
CA LEU A 49 -0.27 -7.46 -12.39
C LEU A 49 0.03 -7.35 -10.88
N MET A 50 -0.43 -8.34 -10.11
CA MET A 50 -0.39 -8.37 -8.66
C MET A 50 0.33 -9.63 -8.14
N PRO A 51 1.65 -9.74 -8.34
CA PRO A 51 2.39 -10.89 -7.81
C PRO A 51 2.41 -10.83 -6.28
N ASP A 52 2.37 -11.99 -5.61
CA ASP A 52 2.24 -12.11 -4.14
C ASP A 52 3.31 -11.34 -3.39
N ASP A 53 4.47 -11.24 -4.00
CA ASP A 53 5.65 -10.65 -3.43
C ASP A 53 5.73 -9.13 -3.66
N PHE A 54 4.76 -8.48 -4.34
CA PHE A 54 4.92 -7.18 -5.03
C PHE A 54 5.96 -7.26 -6.15
N SER A 55 5.81 -6.47 -7.23
CA SER A 55 6.57 -6.63 -8.49
C SER A 55 8.07 -6.96 -8.32
N SER A 56 8.48 -8.16 -8.72
CA SER A 56 9.88 -8.60 -8.82
C SER A 56 10.51 -8.31 -10.18
N THR A 57 9.70 -7.98 -11.19
CA THR A 57 10.12 -7.90 -12.61
C THR A 57 10.50 -6.50 -13.06
N GLY A 58 10.34 -5.48 -12.21
CA GLY A 58 10.53 -4.06 -12.57
C GLY A 58 9.36 -3.45 -13.34
N TYR A 59 8.37 -4.26 -13.74
CA TYR A 59 7.25 -3.83 -14.57
C TYR A 59 5.85 -3.98 -13.95
N GLY A 60 5.71 -4.44 -12.70
CA GLY A 60 4.45 -4.37 -11.96
C GLY A 60 4.38 -3.17 -11.02
N LEU A 61 3.52 -3.27 -9.99
CA LEU A 61 3.37 -2.23 -8.96
C LEU A 61 4.66 -2.05 -8.16
N SER A 62 5.24 -0.84 -8.17
CA SER A 62 6.58 -0.58 -7.65
C SER A 62 6.62 0.04 -6.26
N SER A 63 5.59 0.76 -5.84
CA SER A 63 5.49 1.42 -4.53
C SER A 63 4.02 1.56 -4.11
N VAL A 64 3.76 2.13 -2.93
CA VAL A 64 2.44 2.23 -2.31
C VAL A 64 2.12 3.66 -1.92
N THR A 65 0.89 4.10 -2.18
CA THR A 65 0.28 5.28 -1.55
C THR A 65 -0.87 4.86 -0.65
N THR A 66 -1.07 5.60 0.43
CA THR A 66 -2.27 5.50 1.26
C THR A 66 -2.63 6.86 1.82
N ASN A 67 -3.89 6.97 2.26
CA ASN A 67 -4.44 8.16 2.89
C ASN A 67 -5.35 7.75 4.07
N PRO A 68 -5.72 8.67 4.97
CA PRO A 68 -6.53 8.36 6.15
C PRO A 68 -7.83 7.59 5.82
N ARG A 69 -8.47 7.89 4.69
CA ARG A 69 -9.70 7.21 4.26
C ARG A 69 -9.44 5.74 3.92
N LEU A 70 -8.36 5.44 3.19
CA LEU A 70 -8.00 4.07 2.83
C LEU A 70 -7.50 3.27 4.06
N VAL A 71 -6.77 3.92 4.96
CA VAL A 71 -6.36 3.33 6.25
C VAL A 71 -7.59 2.99 7.10
N ALA A 72 -8.53 3.92 7.26
CA ALA A 72 -9.77 3.66 7.99
C ALA A 72 -10.56 2.50 7.37
N LYS A 73 -10.64 2.44 6.04
CA LYS A 73 -11.27 1.32 5.34
C LYS A 73 -10.58 -0.01 5.66
N ALA A 74 -9.25 -0.07 5.67
CA ALA A 74 -8.51 -1.29 5.99
C ALA A 74 -8.79 -1.76 7.43
N ILE A 75 -8.84 -0.81 8.39
CA ILE A 75 -9.17 -1.10 9.79
C ILE A 75 -10.60 -1.65 9.91
N LEU A 76 -11.56 -0.99 9.27
CA LEU A 76 -12.98 -1.36 9.35
C LEU A 76 -13.32 -2.66 8.60
N THR A 77 -12.48 -3.07 7.65
CA THR A 77 -12.65 -4.33 6.91
C THR A 77 -12.22 -5.53 7.76
N ASP A 78 -11.25 -5.35 8.66
CA ASP A 78 -10.72 -6.42 9.51
C ASP A 78 -10.68 -5.97 10.99
N LYS A 79 -11.87 -5.61 11.50
CA LYS A 79 -12.01 -4.99 12.83
C LYS A 79 -11.48 -5.86 13.94
N ASP A 80 -11.68 -7.18 13.84
CA ASP A 80 -11.28 -8.12 14.88
C ASP A 80 -9.75 -8.23 14.93
N TYR A 81 -9.09 -8.35 13.78
CA TYR A 81 -7.63 -8.35 13.70
C TYR A 81 -7.04 -7.07 14.30
N TRP A 82 -7.51 -5.90 13.84
CA TRP A 82 -6.95 -4.64 14.31
C TRP A 82 -7.33 -4.34 15.77
N GLY A 83 -8.57 -4.61 16.15
CA GLY A 83 -9.09 -4.39 17.51
C GLY A 83 -8.43 -5.27 18.57
N SER A 84 -8.03 -6.50 18.22
CA SER A 84 -7.32 -7.39 19.15
C SER A 84 -5.93 -6.89 19.58
N ARG A 85 -5.37 -5.89 18.86
CA ARG A 85 -4.02 -5.38 19.07
C ARG A 85 -3.97 -4.10 19.90
N PHE A 86 -5.11 -3.47 20.12
CA PHE A 86 -5.21 -2.19 20.82
C PHE A 86 -6.36 -2.22 21.81
N ASP A 87 -6.07 -1.85 23.04
CA ASP A 87 -7.10 -1.76 24.08
C ASP A 87 -7.83 -0.41 23.97
N ALA A 88 -9.06 -0.47 23.46
CA ALA A 88 -9.93 0.70 23.34
C ALA A 88 -10.43 1.22 24.70
N SER A 89 -10.35 0.42 25.77
CA SER A 89 -10.83 0.84 27.10
C SER A 89 -9.87 1.79 27.83
N THR A 90 -8.60 1.81 27.42
CA THR A 90 -7.53 2.60 28.06
C THR A 90 -7.07 3.79 27.20
N SER A 91 -7.57 3.92 25.98
CA SER A 91 -7.15 4.93 25.01
C SER A 91 -8.25 5.95 24.72
N SER A 92 -7.90 7.22 24.58
CA SER A 92 -8.82 8.19 23.96
C SER A 92 -9.06 7.82 22.49
N CYS A 93 -10.20 8.22 21.93
CA CYS A 93 -10.51 7.96 20.51
C CYS A 93 -9.39 8.45 19.58
N GLN A 94 -8.81 9.62 19.87
CA GLN A 94 -7.71 10.17 19.08
C GLN A 94 -6.44 9.33 19.17
N LEU A 95 -6.06 8.91 20.38
CA LEU A 95 -4.87 8.07 20.57
C LEU A 95 -5.03 6.72 19.87
N LEU A 96 -6.21 6.10 20.01
CA LEU A 96 -6.51 4.83 19.36
C LEU A 96 -6.46 4.96 17.83
N LEU A 97 -7.02 6.03 17.27
CA LEU A 97 -6.96 6.31 15.82
C LEU A 97 -5.51 6.47 15.34
N THR A 98 -4.69 7.22 16.07
CA THR A 98 -3.26 7.38 15.74
C THR A 98 -2.55 6.02 15.79
N GLN A 99 -2.74 5.24 16.86
CA GLN A 99 -2.10 3.93 17.03
C GLN A 99 -2.47 2.95 15.91
N LEU A 100 -3.77 2.82 15.61
CA LEU A 100 -4.26 1.98 14.53
C LEU A 100 -3.71 2.43 13.17
N SER A 101 -3.76 3.72 12.89
CA SER A 101 -3.30 4.26 11.60
C SER A 101 -1.79 4.06 11.42
N THR A 102 -1.00 4.34 12.46
CA THR A 102 0.45 4.09 12.45
C THR A 102 0.75 2.60 12.29
N ALA A 103 -0.02 1.71 12.93
CA ALA A 103 0.20 0.27 12.82
C ALA A 103 -0.06 -0.24 11.40
N VAL A 104 -1.12 0.23 10.73
CA VAL A 104 -1.41 -0.12 9.33
C VAL A 104 -0.23 0.27 8.42
N VAL A 105 0.30 1.49 8.57
CA VAL A 105 1.43 1.98 7.77
C VAL A 105 2.72 1.23 8.11
N ARG A 106 3.02 1.04 9.40
CA ARG A 106 4.23 0.33 9.87
C ARG A 106 4.26 -1.10 9.37
N ASP A 107 3.17 -1.83 9.54
CA ASP A 107 3.08 -3.23 9.14
C ASP A 107 3.14 -3.34 7.61
N GLY A 108 2.51 -2.41 6.89
CA GLY A 108 2.65 -2.31 5.44
C GLY A 108 4.08 -1.99 4.96
N ALA A 109 4.81 -1.15 5.68
CA ALA A 109 6.22 -0.86 5.41
C ALA A 109 7.11 -2.09 5.66
N ALA A 110 6.81 -2.85 6.72
CA ALA A 110 7.56 -4.08 7.04
C ALA A 110 7.48 -5.10 5.89
N MET A 111 6.30 -5.27 5.27
CA MET A 111 6.08 -6.12 4.10
C MET A 111 6.97 -5.74 2.89
N LEU A 112 7.26 -4.45 2.72
CA LEU A 112 8.04 -3.93 1.59
C LEU A 112 9.55 -3.82 1.87
N SER A 113 9.96 -3.91 3.14
CA SER A 113 11.29 -3.52 3.61
C SER A 113 12.44 -4.29 2.94
N ALA A 114 12.28 -5.59 2.69
CA ALA A 114 13.31 -6.41 2.03
C ALA A 114 13.56 -5.94 0.59
N ARG A 115 12.49 -5.58 -0.13
CA ARG A 115 12.57 -5.08 -1.51
C ARG A 115 13.12 -3.68 -1.59
N TRP A 116 12.70 -2.81 -0.67
CA TRP A 116 13.24 -1.46 -0.60
C TRP A 116 14.77 -1.49 -0.49
N ARG A 117 15.32 -2.38 0.36
CA ARG A 117 16.78 -2.63 0.43
C ARG A 117 17.34 -3.19 -0.87
N LYS A 118 16.74 -4.24 -1.45
CA LYS A 118 17.20 -4.87 -2.70
C LYS A 118 17.23 -3.91 -3.88
N SER A 119 16.29 -2.96 -3.92
CA SER A 119 16.18 -1.97 -5.00
C SER A 119 17.13 -0.78 -4.86
N ALA A 120 18.06 -0.81 -3.91
CA ALA A 120 18.88 0.34 -3.54
C ALA A 120 18.03 1.60 -3.26
N LYS A 121 16.86 1.41 -2.64
CA LYS A 121 15.92 2.47 -2.23
C LYS A 121 15.26 3.22 -3.40
N THR A 122 15.22 2.63 -4.59
CA THR A 122 14.56 3.23 -5.76
C THR A 122 13.08 2.88 -5.86
N THR A 123 12.64 1.78 -5.23
CA THR A 123 11.25 1.30 -5.26
C THR A 123 10.84 0.79 -3.88
N SER A 124 9.59 0.32 -3.77
CA SER A 124 9.00 -0.24 -2.55
C SER A 124 8.87 0.82 -1.45
N TRP A 125 8.63 2.05 -1.86
CA TRP A 125 8.28 3.14 -0.96
C TRP A 125 6.83 2.98 -0.50
N ILE A 126 6.55 3.46 0.70
CA ILE A 126 5.19 3.73 1.16
C ILE A 126 5.07 5.23 1.43
N SER A 127 4.11 5.86 0.77
CA SER A 127 3.68 7.22 1.07
C SER A 127 2.40 7.14 1.89
N ALA A 128 2.43 7.68 3.10
CA ALA A 128 1.27 7.77 3.97
C ALA A 128 1.04 9.23 4.32
N GLN A 129 -0.17 9.73 4.05
CA GLN A 129 -0.54 11.08 4.42
C GLN A 129 -0.66 11.20 5.95
N VAL A 130 -0.05 12.24 6.50
CA VAL A 130 -0.22 12.63 7.91
C VAL A 130 -1.64 13.11 8.19
N ASP A 131 -2.02 13.14 9.47
CA ASP A 131 -3.28 13.80 9.85
C ASP A 131 -3.26 15.26 9.38
N PRO A 132 -4.18 15.69 8.50
CA PRO A 132 -4.19 17.05 7.96
C PRO A 132 -4.35 18.12 9.04
N ILE A 133 -4.91 17.80 10.21
CA ILE A 133 -5.02 18.73 11.34
C ILE A 133 -3.65 19.00 11.98
N ASN A 134 -2.69 18.08 11.84
CA ASN A 134 -1.35 18.20 12.41
C ASN A 134 -0.33 18.87 11.46
N VAL A 135 -0.77 19.37 10.29
CA VAL A 135 0.11 20.12 9.38
C VAL A 135 0.22 21.56 9.88
N GLN A 136 1.25 21.85 10.66
CA GLN A 136 1.63 23.23 10.97
C GLN A 136 2.51 23.77 9.85
N CYS A 137 2.09 24.88 9.22
CA CYS A 137 2.97 25.63 8.33
C CYS A 137 4.12 26.22 9.16
N ILE A 138 5.34 25.72 8.97
CA ILE A 138 6.53 26.38 9.50
C ILE A 138 6.72 27.64 8.65
N VAL A 139 6.26 28.77 9.16
CA VAL A 139 6.61 30.07 8.59
C VAL A 139 8.01 30.39 9.07
N SER A 140 9.01 30.22 8.21
CA SER A 140 10.36 30.69 8.50
C SER A 140 10.28 32.20 8.73
N ALA A 141 10.57 32.65 9.96
CA ALA A 141 10.75 34.06 10.24
C ALA A 141 11.98 34.54 9.45
N SER A 142 11.75 35.44 8.50
CA SER A 142 12.78 36.19 7.76
C SER A 142 13.48 37.19 8.65
#